data_AF-A0A6G6ZCE5-F1
#
_entry.id   AF-A0A6G6ZCE5-F1
#
_cell.length_a   1.000
_cell.length_b   1.000
_cell.length_c   1.000
_cell.angle_alpha   90.00
_cell.angle_beta   90.00
_cell.angle_gamma   90.00
#
_symmetry.space_group_name_H-M   'P 1'
#
loop_
_entity.id
_entity.type
_entity.pdbx_description
1 polymer ?
#
loop_
_entity_poly.entity_id
_entity_poly.type
_entity_poly.pdbx_seq_one_letter_code
_entity_poly.pdbx_strand_id
1 'polypeptide(L)'
;LFPSTHSTVLPDPSLFFSPDLLSAPLPTNSFFQNFTLNNGDQPEFIHPYLIKSSLSSISVSYPSISSNSASICQVFTPDLTISPSDKIDPLPQKSHVISSFNDLNVTLDIPSSNLRFYLVRGSPFLTFTVSKGVAFSISTIHEVISFSFNNALTKYT
;
A
#
# COMPACT_ATOMS: atom_id res chain seq x y z
N LEU A 1 -10.73 -9.15 28.40
CA LEU A 1 -11.48 -9.22 27.12
C LEU A 1 -12.15 -7.86 26.93
N PHE A 2 -11.97 -7.20 25.78
CA PHE A 2 -12.72 -5.98 25.50
C PHE A 2 -14.19 -6.34 25.23
N PRO A 3 -15.15 -5.51 25.67
CA PRO A 3 -16.56 -5.74 25.40
C PRO A 3 -16.82 -5.71 23.89
N SER A 4 -17.63 -6.63 23.38
CA SER A 4 -18.09 -6.59 21.99
C SER A 4 -19.03 -5.40 21.82
N THR A 5 -18.65 -4.46 20.95
CA THR A 5 -19.46 -3.28 20.63
C THR A 5 -19.80 -3.30 19.16
N HIS A 6 -21.08 -3.27 18.82
CA HIS A 6 -21.52 -3.12 17.43
C HIS A 6 -21.72 -1.62 17.15
N SER A 7 -20.75 -0.99 16.51
CA SER A 7 -20.89 0.41 16.07
C SER A 7 -21.86 0.48 14.90
N THR A 8 -22.85 1.36 14.97
CA THR A 8 -23.74 1.67 13.84
C THR A 8 -23.21 2.79 12.95
N VAL A 9 -22.13 3.45 13.36
CA VAL A 9 -21.57 4.64 12.72
C VAL A 9 -20.27 4.35 11.99
N LEU A 10 -19.42 3.48 12.55
CA LEU A 10 -18.11 3.14 11.97
C LEU A 10 -18.21 1.80 11.24
N PRO A 11 -17.76 1.71 9.97
CA PRO A 11 -17.66 0.44 9.28
C PRO A 11 -16.65 -0.46 9.99
N ASP A 12 -16.83 -1.79 9.90
CA ASP A 12 -15.93 -2.75 10.52
C ASP A 12 -14.59 -2.82 9.76
N PRO A 13 -13.46 -2.39 10.36
CA PRO A 13 -12.17 -2.42 9.70
C PRO A 13 -11.51 -3.80 9.77
N SER A 14 -12.09 -4.78 10.48
CA SER A 14 -11.50 -6.11 10.69
C SER A 14 -11.17 -6.83 9.37
N LEU A 15 -11.90 -6.52 8.30
CA LEU A 15 -11.67 -7.05 6.96
C LEU A 15 -10.28 -6.73 6.40
N PHE A 16 -9.68 -5.60 6.83
CA PHE A 16 -8.36 -5.15 6.42
C PHE A 16 -7.23 -5.66 7.30
N PHE A 17 -7.49 -6.43 8.36
CA PHE A 17 -6.45 -6.95 9.24
C PHE A 17 -6.36 -8.48 9.18
N SER A 18 -5.16 -9.01 9.36
CA SER A 18 -4.96 -10.45 9.50
C SER A 18 -5.62 -10.97 10.79
N PRO A 19 -6.07 -12.24 10.83
CA PRO A 19 -6.73 -12.81 12.02
C PRO A 19 -5.92 -12.67 13.32
N ASP A 20 -4.59 -12.77 13.23
CA ASP A 20 -3.69 -12.67 14.37
C ASP A 20 -3.75 -11.30 15.06
N LEU A 21 -4.06 -10.23 14.29
CA LEU A 21 -4.17 -8.86 14.78
C LEU A 21 -5.54 -8.54 15.41
N LEU A 22 -6.55 -9.40 15.21
CA LEU A 22 -7.91 -9.19 15.74
C LEU A 22 -8.04 -9.54 17.23
N SER A 23 -6.99 -10.09 17.85
CA SER A 23 -6.96 -10.46 19.26
C SER A 23 -6.76 -9.25 20.19
N ALA A 24 -6.30 -8.12 19.67
CA ALA A 24 -6.05 -6.87 20.38
C ALA A 24 -6.87 -5.72 19.77
N PRO A 25 -7.03 -4.59 20.49
CA PRO A 25 -7.66 -3.40 19.92
C PRO A 25 -6.95 -2.94 18.65
N LEU A 26 -7.74 -2.68 17.61
CA LEU A 26 -7.20 -2.21 16.33
C LEU A 26 -6.70 -0.76 16.45
N PRO A 27 -5.61 -0.42 15.75
CA PRO A 27 -5.02 0.90 15.81
C PRO A 27 -5.98 1.94 15.23
N THR A 28 -6.08 3.09 15.89
CA THR A 28 -6.82 4.27 15.42
C THR A 28 -5.87 5.47 15.33
N ASN A 29 -6.15 6.43 14.45
CA ASN A 29 -5.32 7.62 14.23
C ASN A 29 -3.87 7.30 13.84
N SER A 30 -3.66 6.17 13.17
CA SER A 30 -2.34 5.75 12.70
C SER A 30 -1.97 6.40 11.38
N PHE A 31 -0.67 6.51 11.08
CA PHE A 31 -0.18 7.07 9.82
C PHE A 31 -0.58 6.25 8.58
N PHE A 32 -1.19 5.07 8.77
CA PHE A 32 -1.64 4.17 7.72
C PHE A 32 -3.16 3.97 7.71
N GLN A 33 -3.90 4.81 8.44
CA GLN A 33 -5.34 4.66 8.65
C GLN A 33 -6.13 4.57 7.34
N ASN A 34 -5.70 5.25 6.27
CA ASN A 34 -6.42 5.28 5.00
C ASN A 34 -6.51 3.91 4.32
N PHE A 35 -5.63 2.98 4.66
CA PHE A 35 -5.71 1.60 4.20
C PHE A 35 -6.92 0.84 4.76
N THR A 36 -7.53 1.31 5.85
CA THR A 36 -8.68 0.62 6.48
C THR A 36 -9.98 1.42 6.41
N LEU A 37 -9.98 2.59 5.77
CA LEU A 37 -11.15 3.46 5.64
C LEU A 37 -11.84 3.23 4.30
N ASN A 38 -13.18 3.21 4.30
CA ASN A 38 -13.99 2.95 3.11
C ASN A 38 -13.57 1.64 2.42
N ASN A 39 -13.02 1.73 1.20
CA ASN A 39 -12.54 0.58 0.43
C ASN A 39 -11.03 0.30 0.63
N GLY A 40 -10.36 1.04 1.52
CA GLY A 40 -8.91 0.97 1.71
C GLY A 40 -8.10 1.48 0.52
N ASP A 41 -8.72 2.30 -0.34
CA ASP A 41 -8.20 2.75 -1.63
C ASP A 41 -7.81 4.23 -1.66
N GLN A 42 -7.79 4.87 -0.49
CA GLN A 42 -7.33 6.24 -0.34
C GLN A 42 -5.81 6.28 -0.29
N PRO A 43 -5.17 7.26 -0.95
CA PRO A 43 -3.73 7.46 -0.85
C PRO A 43 -3.31 7.71 0.60
N GLU A 44 -2.20 7.11 1.01
CA GLU A 44 -1.61 7.27 2.32
C GLU A 44 -0.19 7.83 2.21
N PHE A 45 0.15 8.79 3.06
CA PHE A 45 1.45 9.46 2.99
C PHE A 45 2.51 8.74 3.80
N ILE A 46 3.18 7.80 3.15
CA ILE A 46 4.36 7.09 3.66
C ILE A 46 5.59 7.83 3.17
N HIS A 47 5.95 8.92 3.87
CA HIS A 47 7.05 9.80 3.47
C HIS A 47 8.28 9.03 2.97
N PRO A 48 8.83 9.38 1.78
CA PRO A 48 8.49 10.54 0.96
C PRO A 48 7.37 10.30 -0.08
N TYR A 49 6.72 9.14 -0.08
CA TYR A 49 5.78 8.72 -1.13
C TYR A 49 4.32 8.78 -0.67
N LEU A 50 3.40 8.99 -1.63
CA LEU A 50 2.01 8.59 -1.45
C LEU A 50 1.82 7.18 -2.00
N ILE A 51 1.22 6.31 -1.19
CA ILE A 51 0.98 4.91 -1.54
C ILE A 51 -0.52 4.67 -1.59
N LYS A 52 -1.01 4.04 -2.65
CA LYS A 52 -2.42 3.68 -2.81
C LYS A 52 -2.55 2.21 -3.17
N SER A 53 -3.37 1.49 -2.42
CA SER A 53 -3.80 0.14 -2.78
C SER A 53 -5.07 0.19 -3.61
N SER A 54 -5.11 -0.48 -4.74
CA SER A 54 -6.35 -0.63 -5.51
C SER A 54 -6.30 -1.86 -6.41
N LEU A 55 -7.41 -2.58 -6.56
CA LEU A 55 -7.54 -3.72 -7.48
C LEU A 55 -6.39 -4.74 -7.38
N SER A 56 -5.97 -5.09 -6.16
CA SER A 56 -4.83 -6.01 -5.92
C SER A 56 -3.48 -5.51 -6.44
N SER A 57 -3.31 -4.20 -6.56
CA SER A 57 -2.07 -3.54 -6.95
C SER A 57 -1.71 -2.42 -5.98
N ILE A 58 -0.43 -2.05 -5.96
CA ILE A 58 0.08 -0.91 -5.21
C ILE A 58 0.59 0.13 -6.21
N SER A 59 0.00 1.32 -6.16
CA SER A 59 0.47 2.49 -6.88
C SER A 59 1.24 3.43 -5.95
N VAL A 60 2.31 4.01 -6.47
CA VAL A 60 3.30 4.80 -5.76
C VAL A 60 3.41 6.13 -6.48
N SER A 61 3.39 7.22 -5.72
CA SER A 61 3.59 8.57 -6.22
C SER A 61 4.70 9.24 -5.43
N TYR A 62 5.60 9.93 -6.12
CA TYR A 62 6.39 10.99 -5.52
C TYR A 62 5.62 12.30 -5.68
N PRO A 63 4.89 12.76 -4.65
CA PRO A 63 3.86 13.77 -4.83
C PRO A 63 4.44 15.11 -5.26
N SER A 64 3.84 15.70 -6.30
CA SER A 64 4.02 17.12 -6.57
C SER A 64 3.28 17.94 -5.51
N ILE A 65 3.91 19.04 -5.08
CA ILE A 65 3.32 19.97 -4.12
C ILE A 65 2.55 21.03 -4.91
N SER A 66 1.23 21.10 -4.68
CA SER A 66 0.40 22.21 -5.15
C SER A 66 0.14 23.16 -3.99
N SER A 67 0.28 24.46 -4.22
CA SER A 67 0.08 25.46 -3.16
C SER A 67 -0.67 26.67 -3.69
N ASN A 68 -1.45 27.29 -2.81
CA ASN A 68 -2.09 28.57 -3.01
C ASN A 68 -2.05 29.37 -1.70
N SER A 69 -2.69 30.54 -1.64
CA SER A 69 -2.66 31.39 -0.44
C SER A 69 -3.35 30.79 0.79
N ALA A 70 -4.23 29.80 0.62
CA ALA A 70 -5.02 29.17 1.69
C ALA A 70 -4.50 27.79 2.11
N SER A 71 -3.84 27.05 1.22
CA SER A 71 -3.43 25.68 1.50
C SER A 71 -2.24 25.18 0.67
N ILE A 72 -1.61 24.12 1.18
CA ILE A 72 -0.58 23.33 0.51
C ILE A 72 -1.08 21.88 0.50
N CYS A 73 -1.08 21.26 -0.67
CA CYS A 73 -1.56 19.90 -0.88
C CYS A 73 -0.52 19.06 -1.63
N GLN A 74 -0.52 17.76 -1.37
CA GLN A 74 0.25 16.77 -2.11
C GLN A 74 -0.69 16.06 -3.06
N VAL A 75 -0.40 16.12 -4.37
CA VAL A 75 -1.25 15.51 -5.39
C VAL A 75 -0.77 14.09 -5.67
N PHE A 76 -1.67 13.13 -5.57
CA PHE A 76 -1.39 11.74 -5.94
C PHE A 76 -1.39 11.57 -7.46
N THR A 77 -0.30 11.05 -8.02
CA THR A 77 -0.19 10.64 -9.43
C THR A 77 0.54 9.29 -9.46
N PRO A 78 -0.04 8.22 -10.05
CA PRO A 78 0.53 6.87 -9.97
C PRO A 78 1.77 6.72 -10.86
N ASP A 79 2.89 7.27 -10.41
CA ASP A 79 4.17 7.27 -11.11
C ASP A 79 4.66 5.84 -11.38
N LEU A 80 4.46 4.94 -10.42
CA LEU A 80 4.70 3.51 -10.57
C LEU A 80 3.51 2.73 -10.03
N THR A 81 3.12 1.66 -10.72
CA THR A 81 2.11 0.70 -10.26
C THR A 81 2.65 -0.71 -10.36
N ILE A 82 2.63 -1.42 -9.24
CA ILE A 82 3.08 -2.80 -9.10
C ILE A 82 1.85 -3.68 -8.98
N SER A 83 1.66 -4.58 -9.93
CA SER A 83 0.51 -5.48 -10.00
C SER A 83 0.95 -6.92 -10.27
N PRO A 84 0.13 -7.93 -9.94
CA PRO A 84 0.28 -9.26 -10.55
C PRO A 84 0.23 -9.17 -12.08
N SER A 85 0.99 -10.02 -12.77
CA SER A 85 0.93 -10.12 -14.23
C SER A 85 -0.30 -10.90 -14.69
N ASP A 86 -0.69 -11.91 -13.93
CA ASP A 86 -1.91 -12.67 -14.19
C ASP A 86 -3.11 -11.89 -13.66
N LYS A 87 -4.10 -11.67 -14.52
CA LYS A 87 -5.40 -11.13 -14.11
C LYS A 87 -6.12 -12.17 -13.26
N ILE A 88 -5.87 -12.14 -11.97
CA ILE A 88 -6.67 -12.85 -10.99
C ILE A 88 -7.87 -11.95 -10.75
N ASP A 89 -9.07 -12.45 -11.08
CA ASP A 89 -10.31 -11.71 -10.82
C ASP A 89 -10.28 -11.21 -9.38
N PRO A 90 -10.28 -9.88 -9.17
CA PRO A 90 -10.15 -9.34 -7.83
C PRO A 90 -11.32 -9.85 -7.03
N LEU A 91 -11.04 -10.61 -5.96
CA LEU A 91 -12.09 -10.96 -5.02
C LEU A 91 -12.67 -9.63 -4.51
N PRO A 92 -13.98 -9.35 -4.69
CA PRO A 92 -14.54 -7.99 -4.63
C PRO A 92 -14.40 -7.25 -3.29
N GLN A 93 -13.78 -7.86 -2.28
CA GLN A 93 -13.76 -7.34 -0.91
C GLN A 93 -12.38 -7.01 -0.34
N LYS A 94 -11.25 -7.43 -0.94
CA LYS A 94 -9.93 -7.22 -0.30
C LYS A 94 -8.84 -6.88 -1.30
N SER A 95 -8.62 -5.58 -1.55
CA SER A 95 -7.46 -5.14 -2.32
C SER A 95 -6.15 -5.43 -1.59
N HIS A 96 -6.16 -5.40 -0.25
CA HIS A 96 -5.01 -5.71 0.60
C HIS A 96 -5.48 -6.13 2.00
N VAL A 97 -4.56 -6.65 2.79
CA VAL A 97 -4.71 -6.97 4.22
C VAL A 97 -3.44 -6.52 4.95
N ILE A 98 -3.59 -5.82 6.06
CA ILE A 98 -2.51 -5.49 6.98
C ILE A 98 -2.13 -6.74 7.78
N SER A 99 -0.92 -7.23 7.58
CA SER A 99 -0.41 -8.44 8.24
C SER A 99 0.43 -8.14 9.48
N SER A 100 1.04 -6.95 9.55
CA SER A 100 1.76 -6.45 10.71
C SER A 100 1.86 -4.93 10.67
N PHE A 101 2.04 -4.30 11.82
CA PHE A 101 2.35 -2.88 11.92
C PHE A 101 3.16 -2.57 13.18
N ASN A 102 3.83 -1.43 13.20
CA ASN A 102 4.37 -0.79 14.39
C ASN A 102 4.35 0.75 14.23
N ASP A 103 5.04 1.47 15.11
CA ASP A 103 5.04 2.94 15.14
C ASP A 103 5.46 3.62 13.82
N LEU A 104 6.25 2.94 12.98
CA LEU A 104 6.80 3.50 11.74
C LEU A 104 6.59 2.62 10.50
N ASN A 105 6.11 1.37 10.65
CA ASN A 105 5.88 0.48 9.52
C ASN A 105 4.49 -0.15 9.50
N VAL A 106 4.08 -0.50 8.28
CA VAL A 106 2.90 -1.31 8.01
C VAL A 106 3.24 -2.28 6.88
N THR A 107 2.83 -3.53 7.04
CA THR A 107 2.99 -4.57 6.02
C THR A 107 1.64 -4.82 5.37
N LEU A 108 1.58 -4.65 4.04
CA LEU A 108 0.39 -4.92 3.24
C LEU A 108 0.57 -6.21 2.45
N ASP A 109 -0.26 -7.19 2.72
CA ASP A 109 -0.37 -8.42 1.97
C ASP A 109 -1.47 -8.26 0.92
N ILE A 110 -1.18 -8.66 -0.32
CA ILE A 110 -2.17 -8.72 -1.40
C ILE A 110 -2.58 -10.20 -1.57
N PRO A 111 -3.74 -10.63 -1.03
CA PRO A 111 -4.07 -12.06 -0.94
C PRO A 111 -4.18 -12.75 -2.30
N SER A 112 -4.61 -12.01 -3.33
CA SER A 112 -4.77 -12.50 -4.69
C SER A 112 -3.44 -12.71 -5.41
N SER A 113 -2.40 -11.92 -5.13
CA SER A 113 -1.17 -11.90 -5.95
C SER A 113 0.09 -12.45 -5.27
N ASN A 114 -0.01 -12.92 -4.02
CA ASN A 114 1.15 -13.34 -3.20
C ASN A 114 2.25 -12.25 -3.12
N LEU A 115 1.87 -11.00 -3.33
CA LEU A 115 2.72 -9.83 -3.13
C LEU A 115 2.57 -9.35 -1.69
N ARG A 116 3.70 -9.00 -1.07
CA ARG A 116 3.74 -8.40 0.26
C ARG A 116 4.63 -7.18 0.24
N PHE A 117 4.09 -6.04 0.68
CA PHE A 117 4.75 -4.75 0.69
C PHE A 117 5.11 -4.36 2.11
N TYR A 118 6.34 -3.89 2.31
CA TYR A 118 6.85 -3.41 3.59
C TYR A 118 7.02 -1.90 3.49
N LEU A 119 6.05 -1.18 4.04
CA LEU A 119 6.00 0.27 3.98
C LEU A 119 6.56 0.84 5.29
N VAL A 120 7.66 1.58 5.20
CA VAL A 120 8.31 2.20 6.35
C VAL A 120 8.33 3.71 6.13
N ARG A 121 7.72 4.45 7.05
CA ARG A 121 7.70 5.91 7.00
C ARG A 121 9.14 6.45 7.13
N GLY A 122 9.53 7.31 6.20
CA GLY A 122 10.88 7.85 6.12
C GLY A 122 11.85 7.02 5.29
N SER A 123 11.44 5.85 4.79
CA SER A 123 12.28 5.03 3.92
C SER A 123 12.31 5.59 2.50
N PRO A 124 13.49 5.80 1.90
CA PRO A 124 13.61 6.17 0.49
C PRO A 124 13.45 4.95 -0.45
N PHE A 125 13.22 3.75 0.11
CA PHE A 125 13.04 2.52 -0.66
C PHE A 125 11.63 1.98 -0.47
N LEU A 126 11.04 1.54 -1.59
CA LEU A 126 9.86 0.68 -1.59
C LEU A 126 10.31 -0.77 -1.66
N THR A 127 9.96 -1.55 -0.63
CA THR A 127 10.34 -2.95 -0.52
C THR A 127 9.12 -3.84 -0.64
N PHE A 128 9.18 -4.85 -1.49
CA PHE A 128 8.15 -5.89 -1.56
C PHE A 128 8.78 -7.25 -1.84
N THR A 129 8.07 -8.29 -1.46
CA THR A 129 8.45 -9.68 -1.75
C THR A 129 7.38 -10.35 -2.60
N VAL A 130 7.85 -11.19 -3.51
CA VAL A 130 7.02 -12.01 -4.37
C VAL A 130 7.15 -13.45 -3.90
N SER A 131 6.05 -14.04 -3.45
CA SER A 131 6.04 -15.43 -2.98
C SER A 131 5.53 -16.37 -4.07
N LYS A 132 5.92 -17.64 -4.00
CA LYS A 132 5.42 -18.73 -4.87
C LYS A 132 5.67 -18.55 -6.38
N GLY A 133 6.67 -17.74 -6.75
CA GLY A 133 7.08 -17.57 -8.15
C GLY A 133 6.04 -16.89 -9.04
N VAL A 134 5.11 -16.14 -8.46
CA VAL A 134 4.09 -15.39 -9.23
C VAL A 134 4.76 -14.30 -10.06
N ALA A 135 4.35 -14.15 -11.31
CA ALA A 135 4.82 -13.06 -12.16
C ALA A 135 4.17 -11.74 -11.73
N PHE A 136 4.94 -10.66 -11.74
CA PHE A 136 4.47 -9.31 -11.45
C PHE A 136 4.88 -8.35 -12.58
N SER A 137 4.17 -7.23 -12.64
CA SER A 137 4.42 -6.15 -13.60
C SER A 137 4.65 -4.85 -12.84
N ILE A 138 5.60 -4.06 -13.32
CA ILE A 138 5.79 -2.67 -12.91
C ILE A 138 5.43 -1.81 -14.11
N SER A 139 4.40 -0.99 -13.96
CA SER A 139 3.89 -0.09 -14.99
C SER A 139 3.93 1.35 -14.53
N THR A 140 3.85 2.28 -15.48
CA THR A 140 3.80 3.71 -15.21
C THR A 140 2.84 4.37 -16.20
N ILE A 141 2.27 5.51 -15.83
CA ILE A 141 1.51 6.36 -16.75
C ILE A 141 2.42 7.23 -17.62
N HIS A 142 3.71 7.31 -17.26
CA HIS A 142 4.71 8.14 -17.93
C HIS A 142 5.42 7.34 -19.04
N GLU A 143 6.05 8.04 -19.97
CA GLU A 143 6.89 7.40 -20.99
C GLU A 143 8.23 6.94 -20.38
N VAL A 144 8.59 5.67 -20.59
CA VAL A 144 9.89 5.12 -20.15
C VAL A 144 10.94 5.41 -21.22
N ILE A 145 11.76 6.43 -20.98
CA ILE A 145 12.75 6.92 -21.97
C ILE A 145 13.95 5.97 -22.10
N SER A 146 14.37 5.33 -21.00
CA SER A 146 15.51 4.42 -21.01
C SER A 146 15.41 3.38 -19.90
N PHE A 147 16.05 2.24 -20.13
CA PHE A 147 16.24 1.19 -19.13
C PHE A 147 17.71 0.78 -19.18
N SER A 148 18.36 0.75 -18.02
CA SER A 148 19.74 0.28 -17.90
C SER A 148 19.77 -0.93 -16.98
N PHE A 149 20.58 -1.91 -17.34
CA PHE A 149 20.77 -3.12 -16.57
C PHE A 149 22.23 -3.25 -16.18
N ASN A 150 22.48 -3.64 -14.93
CA ASN A 150 23.82 -3.89 -14.43
C ASN A 150 24.17 -5.37 -14.55
N ASN A 151 24.96 -5.73 -15.57
CA ASN A 151 25.47 -7.09 -15.75
C ASN A 151 26.34 -7.57 -14.57
N ALA A 152 26.96 -6.67 -13.82
CA ALA A 152 27.78 -7.05 -12.67
C ALA A 152 26.95 -7.50 -11.45
N LEU A 153 25.61 -7.35 -11.50
CA LEU A 153 24.68 -7.68 -10.41
C LEU A 153 25.04 -6.98 -9.08
N THR A 154 25.71 -5.83 -9.15
CA THR A 154 26.05 -5.02 -7.99
C THR A 154 24.99 -3.93 -7.79
N LYS A 155 24.88 -3.43 -6.55
CA LYS A 155 23.99 -2.32 -6.19
C LYS A 155 24.32 -1.01 -6.93
N TYR A 156 25.54 -0.88 -7.45
CA TYR A 156 26.05 0.33 -8.07
C TYR A 156 26.10 0.15 -9.59
N THR A 157 25.42 1.05 -10.29
CA THR A 157 25.60 1.31 -11.73
C THR A 157 26.51 2.49 -11.93
#